data_AF-A0A932T0M6-F1
#
_entry.id   AF-A0A932T0M6-F1
#
_cell.length_a   1.000
_cell.length_b   1.000
_cell.length_c   1.000
_cell.angle_alpha   90.00
_cell.angle_beta   90.00
_cell.angle_gamma   90.00
#
_symmetry.space_group_name_H-M   'P 1'
#
loop_
_entity.id
_entity.type
_entity.pdbx_description
1 polymer ?
#
loop_
_entity_poly.entity_id
_entity_poly.type
_entity_poly.pdbx_seq_one_letter_code
_entity_poly.pdbx_strand_id
1 'polypeptide(L)'
;MRTLCSAFLIWFAAWAFAPLKDQNAIASGLERHSTADMAILLDAIEQNPELSERAIRAAKYDKILVELVRRGNLEAEGVLEARMKHVEKCFSEVETLTALRRVQHKPDPIVIAVADTDGLLASRASLPALSILVKSADIERVPVLLKMPARNSSNRCGYWRLDVRDSQGSAVPVLMNSDRSRRDGEIPVENEKTPPVQGLGARVAWCEYGASLAYRLPMNEYIEITRPGEYTVTVLYHDKVGFIVVRGVWKSGQ
;
A
#
# COMPACT_ATOMS: atom_id res chain seq x y z
N MET A 1 11.10 5.62 39.51
CA MET A 1 11.00 5.51 38.03
C MET A 1 10.02 4.42 37.54
N ARG A 2 8.94 4.08 38.28
CA ARG A 2 7.93 3.07 37.85
C ARG A 2 6.50 3.62 37.72
N THR A 3 6.25 4.86 38.10
CA THR A 3 4.91 5.47 38.12
C THR A 3 4.50 6.17 36.82
N LEU A 4 5.44 6.54 35.95
CA LEU A 4 5.13 7.21 34.68
C LEU A 4 4.56 6.26 33.60
N CYS A 5 4.82 4.94 33.69
CA CYS A 5 4.31 3.97 32.72
C CYS A 5 2.79 3.76 32.83
N SER A 6 2.21 3.93 34.02
CA SER A 6 0.79 3.67 34.28
C SER A 6 -0.13 4.74 33.68
N ALA A 7 0.25 6.02 33.77
CA ALA A 7 -0.54 7.11 33.20
C ALA A 7 -0.59 7.04 31.66
N PHE A 8 0.50 6.59 31.02
CA PHE A 8 0.58 6.43 29.57
C PHE A 8 -0.32 5.31 29.06
N LEU A 9 -0.38 4.18 29.76
CA LEU A 9 -1.26 3.06 29.42
C LEU A 9 -2.75 3.40 29.59
N ILE A 10 -3.10 4.23 30.58
CA ILE A 10 -4.49 4.69 30.78
C ILE A 10 -4.90 5.67 29.67
N TRP A 11 -4.01 6.57 29.25
CA TRP A 11 -4.25 7.45 28.11
C TRP A 11 -4.34 6.67 26.80
N PHE A 12 -3.51 5.62 26.64
CA PHE A 12 -3.55 4.73 25.48
C PHE A 12 -4.82 3.87 25.41
N ALA A 13 -5.32 3.40 26.54
CA ALA A 13 -6.59 2.68 26.60
C ALA A 13 -7.75 3.62 26.24
N ALA A 14 -7.79 4.82 26.80
CA ALA A 14 -8.76 5.84 26.40
C ALA A 14 -8.65 6.21 24.90
N TRP A 15 -7.44 6.22 24.35
CA TRP A 15 -7.12 6.44 22.93
C TRP A 15 -7.53 5.28 22.01
N ALA A 16 -7.45 4.03 22.47
CA ALA A 16 -7.83 2.85 21.72
C ALA A 16 -9.36 2.71 21.58
N PHE A 17 -10.13 3.24 22.54
CA PHE A 17 -11.59 3.15 22.59
C PHE A 17 -12.33 4.45 22.21
N ALA A 18 -11.62 5.49 21.75
CA ALA A 18 -12.25 6.73 21.31
C ALA A 18 -13.08 6.53 20.02
N PRO A 19 -14.27 7.16 19.90
CA PRO A 19 -15.13 7.03 18.72
C PRO A 19 -14.45 7.51 17.43
N LEU A 20 -14.82 6.94 16.28
CA LEU A 20 -14.22 7.20 14.95
C LEU A 20 -14.05 8.68 14.58
N LYS A 21 -14.93 9.58 15.06
CA LYS A 21 -14.80 11.04 14.85
C LYS A 21 -13.55 11.65 15.51
N ASP A 22 -13.11 11.12 16.64
CA ASP A 22 -11.90 11.58 17.34
C ASP A 22 -10.61 11.05 16.70
N GLN A 23 -10.68 10.00 15.88
CA GLN A 23 -9.51 9.43 15.22
C GLN A 23 -8.91 10.33 14.13
N ASN A 24 -9.71 11.22 13.53
CA ASN A 24 -9.19 12.24 12.63
C ASN A 24 -8.51 13.40 13.39
N ALA A 25 -8.99 13.75 14.59
CA ALA A 25 -8.31 14.69 15.48
C ALA A 25 -7.00 14.13 16.07
N ILE A 26 -6.91 12.80 16.18
CA ILE A 26 -5.67 12.11 16.57
C ILE A 26 -4.61 12.18 15.45
N ALA A 27 -5.02 12.17 14.18
CA ALA A 27 -4.10 12.29 13.05
C ALA A 27 -3.38 13.64 13.01
N SER A 28 -4.08 14.73 13.37
CA SER A 28 -3.49 16.06 13.54
C SER A 28 -2.69 16.22 14.83
N GLY A 29 -2.68 15.20 15.70
CA GLY A 29 -1.92 15.18 16.96
C GLY A 29 -0.56 14.50 16.86
N LEU A 30 -0.29 13.70 15.83
CA LEU A 30 0.96 12.94 15.65
C LEU A 30 2.21 13.83 15.67
N GLU A 31 2.12 15.06 15.17
CA GLU A 31 3.21 16.04 15.18
C GLU A 31 3.67 16.40 16.60
N ARG A 32 2.81 16.25 17.61
CA ARG A 32 3.12 16.56 19.01
C ARG A 32 3.76 15.40 19.77
N HIS A 33 3.67 14.19 19.23
CA HIS A 33 4.26 13.01 19.85
C HIS A 33 5.78 13.00 19.67
N SER A 34 6.53 12.52 20.66
CA SER A 34 7.97 12.30 20.47
C SER A 34 8.21 11.11 19.54
N THR A 35 9.45 10.97 19.04
CA THR A 35 9.83 9.80 18.23
C THR A 35 9.71 8.50 19.04
N ALA A 36 10.01 8.56 20.33
CA ALA A 36 9.84 7.44 21.26
C ALA A 36 8.35 7.06 21.43
N ASP A 37 7.44 8.03 21.52
CA ASP A 37 6.00 7.75 21.61
C ASP A 37 5.49 7.05 20.34
N MET A 38 6.01 7.43 19.17
CA MET A 38 5.68 6.75 17.91
C MET A 38 6.17 5.31 17.86
N ALA A 39 7.35 5.02 18.41
CA ALA A 39 7.83 3.64 18.55
C ALA A 39 6.86 2.79 19.40
N ILE A 40 6.42 3.33 20.55
CA ILE A 40 5.45 2.68 21.43
C ILE A 40 4.11 2.45 20.70
N LEU A 41 3.65 3.42 19.91
CA LEU A 41 2.43 3.31 19.11
C LEU A 41 2.53 2.20 18.07
N LEU A 42 3.67 2.06 17.38
CA LEU A 42 3.91 0.99 16.42
C LEU A 42 3.85 -0.39 17.08
N ASP A 43 4.51 -0.55 18.22
CA ASP A 43 4.52 -1.82 18.96
C ASP A 43 3.12 -2.18 19.49
N ALA A 44 2.37 -1.20 20.00
CA ALA A 44 1.02 -1.41 20.50
C ALA A 44 0.02 -1.79 19.38
N ILE A 45 0.20 -1.25 18.17
CA ILE A 45 -0.58 -1.62 16.97
C ILE A 45 -0.40 -3.10 16.61
N GLU A 46 0.81 -3.62 16.77
CA GLU A 46 1.12 -5.02 16.49
C GLU A 46 0.59 -5.96 17.59
N GLN A 47 0.80 -5.59 18.86
CA GLN A 47 0.44 -6.42 20.01
C GLN A 47 -1.07 -6.58 20.24
N ASN A 48 -1.90 -5.71 19.64
CA ASN A 48 -3.34 -5.75 19.85
C ASN A 48 -4.11 -6.19 18.59
N PRO A 49 -4.22 -7.51 18.34
CA PRO A 49 -4.95 -8.06 17.20
C PRO A 49 -6.45 -7.76 17.23
N GLU A 50 -7.02 -7.43 18.39
CA GLU A 50 -8.45 -7.18 18.59
C GLU A 50 -8.89 -5.73 18.38
N LEU A 51 -7.95 -4.80 18.09
CA LEU A 51 -8.32 -3.47 17.58
C LEU A 51 -9.14 -3.65 16.29
N SER A 52 -10.45 -3.49 16.42
CA SER A 52 -11.54 -4.12 15.67
C SER A 52 -11.70 -3.70 14.20
N GLU A 53 -10.82 -2.86 13.67
CA GLU A 53 -10.82 -2.53 12.25
C GLU A 53 -9.40 -2.58 11.72
N ARG A 54 -9.09 -3.66 11.00
CA ARG A 54 -7.84 -3.80 10.22
C ARG A 54 -7.56 -2.55 9.37
N ALA A 55 -8.60 -1.87 8.90
CA ALA A 55 -8.53 -0.60 8.17
C ALA A 55 -8.06 0.58 9.05
N ILE A 56 -8.61 0.74 10.27
CA ILE A 56 -8.13 1.74 11.24
C ILE A 56 -6.68 1.49 11.60
N ARG A 57 -6.30 0.22 11.77
CA ARG A 57 -4.91 -0.16 12.06
C ARG A 57 -3.96 0.25 10.94
N ALA A 58 -4.29 -0.10 9.70
CA ALA A 58 -3.51 0.28 8.53
C ALA A 58 -3.38 1.81 8.41
N ALA A 59 -4.49 2.53 8.55
CA ALA A 59 -4.50 4.00 8.48
C ALA A 59 -3.65 4.65 9.59
N LYS A 60 -3.66 4.11 10.82
CA LYS A 60 -2.82 4.60 11.92
C LYS A 60 -1.34 4.31 11.67
N TYR A 61 -1.03 3.08 11.24
CA TYR A 61 0.33 2.67 10.91
C TYR A 61 0.93 3.54 9.81
N ASP A 62 0.18 3.78 8.74
CA ASP A 62 0.65 4.58 7.63
C ASP A 62 0.98 6.01 8.01
N LYS A 63 0.14 6.63 8.85
CA LYS A 63 0.35 7.99 9.36
C LYS A 63 1.61 8.07 10.24
N ILE A 64 1.86 7.07 11.09
CA ILE A 64 3.09 7.02 11.90
C ILE A 64 4.32 6.92 11.00
N LEU A 65 4.31 6.04 9.99
CA LEU A 65 5.43 5.92 9.06
C LEU A 65 5.68 7.23 8.29
N VAL A 66 4.62 7.89 7.82
CA VAL A 66 4.74 9.19 7.14
C VAL A 66 5.35 10.25 8.05
N GLU A 67 4.92 10.30 9.31
CA GLU A 67 5.45 11.25 10.29
C GLU A 67 6.93 10.96 10.63
N LEU A 68 7.33 9.70 10.75
CA LEU A 68 8.74 9.31 10.92
C LEU A 68 9.59 9.74 9.72
N VAL A 69 9.10 9.52 8.50
CA VAL A 69 9.77 9.98 7.27
C VAL A 69 9.88 11.50 7.24
N ARG A 70 8.82 12.22 7.62
CA ARG A 70 8.80 13.69 7.68
C ARG A 70 9.86 14.24 8.63
N ARG A 71 10.10 13.58 9.76
CA ARG A 71 11.13 13.98 10.74
C ARG A 71 12.54 13.75 10.23
N GLY A 72 12.78 12.63 9.56
CA GLY A 72 14.05 12.34 8.89
C GLY A 72 15.30 12.41 9.79
N ASN A 73 15.15 12.27 11.11
CA ASN A 73 16.25 12.38 12.06
C ASN A 73 16.76 10.99 12.50
N LEU A 74 17.92 10.95 13.16
CA LEU A 74 18.56 9.70 13.61
C LEU A 74 17.69 8.88 14.56
N GLU A 75 16.82 9.53 15.34
CA GLU A 75 15.87 8.82 16.21
C GLU A 75 14.83 8.07 15.37
N ALA A 76 14.28 8.71 14.34
CA ALA A 76 13.29 8.10 13.46
C ALA A 76 13.89 6.93 12.67
N GLU A 77 15.14 7.09 12.22
CA GLU A 77 15.92 6.01 11.62
C GLU A 77 16.07 4.84 12.60
N GLY A 78 16.51 5.10 13.84
CA GLY A 78 16.69 4.06 14.86
C GLY A 78 15.41 3.30 15.21
N VAL A 79 14.25 3.99 15.23
CA VAL A 79 12.94 3.34 15.42
C VAL A 79 12.62 2.40 14.26
N LEU A 80 12.83 2.84 13.02
CA LEU A 80 12.57 2.04 11.83
C LEU A 80 13.55 0.85 11.70
N GLU A 81 14.83 1.04 12.05
CA GLU A 81 15.81 -0.05 12.10
C GLU A 81 15.48 -1.09 13.17
N ALA A 82 15.11 -0.65 14.39
CA ALA A 82 14.70 -1.54 15.46
C ALA A 82 13.46 -2.35 15.04
N ARG A 83 12.52 -1.71 14.36
CA ARG A 83 11.36 -2.36 13.77
C ARG A 83 11.76 -3.40 12.73
N MET A 84 12.65 -3.06 11.80
CA MET A 84 13.16 -3.98 10.79
C MET A 84 13.84 -5.22 11.41
N LYS A 85 14.64 -5.05 12.48
CA LYS A 85 15.26 -6.16 13.21
C LYS A 85 14.24 -7.04 13.95
N HIS A 86 13.17 -6.46 14.48
CA HIS A 86 12.07 -7.24 15.06
C HIS A 86 11.38 -8.08 13.98
N VAL A 87 11.21 -7.46 12.82
CA VAL A 87 10.58 -8.02 11.65
C VAL A 87 11.48 -9.03 10.90
N GLU A 88 12.80 -9.05 11.08
CA GLU A 88 13.69 -10.09 10.52
C GLU A 88 13.28 -11.52 10.93
N LYS A 89 12.54 -11.69 12.03
CA LYS A 89 11.94 -12.96 12.43
C LYS A 89 10.67 -13.33 11.62
N CYS A 90 10.02 -12.36 10.97
CA CYS A 90 8.72 -12.46 10.32
C CYS A 90 8.61 -11.74 8.95
N PHE A 91 9.73 -11.36 8.33
CA PHE A 91 9.87 -10.76 6.99
C PHE A 91 9.58 -9.26 6.86
N SER A 92 10.50 -8.52 6.23
CA SER A 92 10.45 -7.06 6.06
C SER A 92 9.18 -6.60 5.32
N GLU A 93 8.35 -5.84 6.02
CA GLU A 93 7.19 -5.18 5.45
C GLU A 93 7.67 -4.03 4.53
N VAL A 94 7.17 -4.03 3.29
CA VAL A 94 7.57 -3.11 2.22
C VAL A 94 7.49 -1.66 2.69
N GLU A 95 6.44 -1.33 3.42
CA GLU A 95 6.12 0.00 3.91
C GLU A 95 7.15 0.49 4.93
N THR A 96 7.57 -0.38 5.86
CA THR A 96 8.62 -0.06 6.84
C THR A 96 9.96 0.14 6.16
N LEU A 97 10.33 -0.77 5.25
CA LEU A 97 11.60 -0.67 4.54
C LEU A 97 11.64 0.57 3.66
N THR A 98 10.54 0.89 2.96
CA THR A 98 10.40 2.12 2.17
C THR A 98 10.54 3.36 3.05
N ALA A 99 9.87 3.39 4.21
CA ALA A 99 10.01 4.49 5.17
C ALA A 99 11.47 4.65 5.64
N LEU A 100 12.13 3.54 5.98
CA LEU A 100 13.54 3.54 6.38
C LEU A 100 14.44 4.10 5.29
N ARG A 101 14.28 3.66 4.04
CA ARG A 101 15.07 4.17 2.91
C ARG A 101 14.88 5.66 2.70
N ARG A 102 13.66 6.18 2.83
CA ARG A 102 13.39 7.61 2.68
C ARG A 102 14.01 8.45 3.79
N VAL A 103 13.98 7.99 5.05
CA VAL A 103 14.71 8.64 6.16
C VAL A 103 16.21 8.66 5.89
N GLN A 104 16.75 7.57 5.32
CA GLN A 104 18.16 7.45 4.94
C GLN A 104 18.53 8.19 3.64
N HIS A 105 17.57 8.88 3.00
CA HIS A 105 17.73 9.49 1.66
C HIS A 105 18.23 8.50 0.58
N LYS A 106 17.86 7.22 0.71
CA LYS A 106 18.13 6.15 -0.27
C LYS A 106 16.91 5.93 -1.19
N PRO A 107 17.11 5.34 -2.38
CA PRO A 107 16.01 4.96 -3.26
C PRO A 107 15.03 3.99 -2.59
N ASP A 108 13.77 4.02 -3.01
CA ASP A 108 12.76 3.06 -2.55
C ASP A 108 13.17 1.61 -2.92
N PRO A 109 12.87 0.62 -2.07
CA PRO A 109 13.35 -0.75 -2.23
C PRO A 109 12.67 -1.52 -3.37
N ILE A 110 11.55 -1.01 -3.90
CA ILE A 110 10.76 -1.62 -4.98
C ILE A 110 10.54 -0.62 -6.11
N VAL A 111 10.67 -1.12 -7.33
CA VAL A 111 10.32 -0.41 -8.56
C VAL A 111 9.18 -1.15 -9.24
N ILE A 112 8.14 -0.42 -9.65
CA ILE A 112 7.02 -0.96 -10.42
C ILE A 112 7.18 -0.49 -11.86
N ALA A 113 7.39 -1.43 -12.77
CA ALA A 113 7.39 -1.19 -14.20
C ALA A 113 6.02 -1.55 -14.80
N VAL A 114 5.53 -0.82 -15.81
CA VAL A 114 4.37 -1.22 -16.62
C VAL A 114 4.89 -1.65 -17.99
N ALA A 115 4.65 -2.90 -18.34
CA ALA A 115 4.95 -3.45 -19.65
C ALA A 115 3.82 -3.13 -20.64
N ASP A 116 4.15 -3.16 -21.93
CA ASP A 116 3.17 -3.07 -23.04
C ASP A 116 2.28 -1.82 -22.98
N THR A 117 2.90 -0.65 -22.80
CA THR A 117 2.18 0.63 -22.76
C THR A 117 1.69 1.09 -24.13
N ASP A 118 2.24 0.52 -25.21
CA ASP A 118 1.95 0.94 -26.57
C ASP A 118 0.56 0.50 -27.01
N GLY A 119 -0.23 1.45 -27.49
CA GLY A 119 -1.54 1.15 -28.08
C GLY A 119 -2.58 0.64 -27.08
N LEU A 120 -2.47 1.00 -25.80
CA LEU A 120 -3.53 0.71 -24.83
C LEU A 120 -4.81 1.44 -25.23
N LEU A 121 -5.76 0.68 -25.79
CA LEU A 121 -7.08 1.13 -26.17
C LEU A 121 -8.07 0.77 -25.07
N ALA A 122 -8.79 1.79 -24.60
CA ALA A 122 -9.96 1.62 -23.76
C ALA A 122 -11.23 1.76 -24.62
N SER A 123 -12.31 1.10 -24.21
CA SER A 123 -13.66 1.32 -24.72
C SER A 123 -14.62 1.54 -23.55
N ARG A 124 -15.84 2.01 -23.84
CA ARG A 124 -16.88 2.12 -22.80
C ARG A 124 -17.25 0.77 -22.19
N ALA A 125 -17.13 -0.31 -22.95
CA ALA A 125 -17.49 -1.66 -22.51
C ALA A 125 -16.32 -2.39 -21.82
N SER A 126 -15.08 -1.99 -22.10
CA SER A 126 -13.88 -2.69 -21.63
C SER A 126 -12.71 -1.73 -21.41
N LEU A 127 -12.16 -1.74 -20.20
CA LEU A 127 -10.87 -1.13 -19.92
C LEU A 127 -9.77 -2.20 -20.06
N PRO A 128 -8.57 -1.83 -20.55
CA PRO A 128 -7.49 -2.79 -20.71
C PRO A 128 -6.98 -3.27 -19.35
N ALA A 129 -6.18 -4.34 -19.38
CA ALA A 129 -5.42 -4.77 -18.22
C ALA A 129 -3.96 -4.34 -18.38
N LEU A 130 -3.38 -3.78 -17.33
CA LEU A 130 -1.97 -3.39 -17.31
C LEU A 130 -1.13 -4.59 -16.92
N SER A 131 -0.13 -4.93 -17.73
CA SER A 131 0.93 -5.86 -17.34
C SER A 131 1.95 -5.09 -16.53
N ILE A 132 2.12 -5.40 -15.24
CA ILE A 132 3.12 -4.76 -14.38
C ILE A 132 4.22 -5.74 -14.00
N LEU A 133 5.40 -5.21 -13.76
CA LEU A 133 6.57 -5.94 -13.31
C LEU A 133 7.10 -5.26 -12.04
N VAL A 134 7.01 -5.96 -10.92
CA VAL A 134 7.49 -5.47 -9.62
C VAL A 134 8.89 -6.01 -9.40
N LYS A 135 9.88 -5.12 -9.29
CA LYS A 135 11.29 -5.47 -9.14
C LYS A 135 11.81 -4.99 -7.79
N SER A 136 12.51 -5.86 -7.07
CA SER A 136 13.30 -5.45 -5.91
C SER A 136 14.55 -4.73 -6.39
N ALA A 137 14.69 -3.46 -5.97
CA ALA A 137 15.76 -2.55 -6.33
C ALA A 137 16.54 -2.05 -5.10
N ASP A 138 16.33 -2.67 -3.94
CA ASP A 138 16.98 -2.28 -2.69
C ASP A 138 18.51 -2.37 -2.78
N ILE A 139 19.20 -1.27 -2.46
CA ILE A 139 20.67 -1.19 -2.58
C ILE A 139 21.38 -2.14 -1.60
N GLU A 140 20.75 -2.43 -0.45
CA GLU A 140 21.28 -3.37 0.54
C GLU A 140 20.77 -4.80 0.32
N ARG A 141 20.04 -5.02 -0.78
CA ARG A 141 19.57 -6.34 -1.23
C ARG A 141 18.68 -7.04 -0.20
N VAL A 142 17.97 -6.27 0.63
CA VAL A 142 17.00 -6.82 1.58
C VAL A 142 15.84 -7.44 0.79
N PRO A 143 15.55 -8.74 0.97
CA PRO A 143 14.42 -9.38 0.30
C PRO A 143 13.12 -8.77 0.80
N VAL A 144 12.19 -8.51 -0.12
CA VAL A 144 10.93 -7.84 0.21
C VAL A 144 9.76 -8.79 0.06
N LEU A 145 8.87 -8.77 1.07
CA LEU A 145 7.67 -9.57 1.08
C LEU A 145 6.49 -8.78 0.50
N LEU A 146 6.03 -9.16 -0.68
CA LEU A 146 4.86 -8.53 -1.33
C LEU A 146 3.58 -9.27 -0.98
N LYS A 147 2.57 -8.51 -0.56
CA LYS A 147 1.20 -8.97 -0.37
C LYS A 147 0.44 -8.77 -1.68
N MET A 148 0.04 -9.87 -2.28
CA MET A 148 -0.72 -9.90 -3.52
C MET A 148 -2.16 -10.28 -3.18
N PRO A 149 -3.17 -9.62 -3.76
CA PRO A 149 -4.54 -9.99 -3.48
C PRO A 149 -4.82 -11.40 -3.99
N ALA A 150 -5.60 -12.17 -3.25
CA ALA A 150 -6.12 -13.43 -3.76
C ALA A 150 -7.06 -13.17 -4.95
N ARG A 151 -7.13 -14.15 -5.85
CA ARG A 151 -7.91 -14.07 -7.10
C ARG A 151 -9.34 -13.59 -6.86
N ASN A 152 -10.03 -14.04 -5.82
CA ASN A 152 -11.43 -13.65 -5.58
C ASN A 152 -11.59 -12.73 -4.35
N SER A 153 -10.54 -11.98 -4.01
CA SER A 153 -10.60 -11.09 -2.85
C SER A 153 -11.23 -9.76 -3.21
N SER A 154 -12.26 -9.35 -2.47
CA SER A 154 -12.76 -7.97 -2.48
C SER A 154 -11.70 -6.94 -2.05
N ASN A 155 -10.56 -7.38 -1.52
CA ASN A 155 -9.44 -6.53 -1.09
C ASN A 155 -8.38 -6.30 -2.17
N ARG A 156 -8.67 -6.50 -3.47
CA ARG A 156 -7.71 -6.19 -4.55
C ARG A 156 -7.18 -4.75 -4.49
N CYS A 157 -8.03 -3.79 -4.15
CA CYS A 157 -7.63 -2.39 -3.94
C CYS A 157 -6.92 -2.10 -2.63
N GLY A 158 -6.82 -3.08 -1.73
CA GLY A 158 -6.10 -2.90 -0.46
C GLY A 158 -4.58 -2.85 -0.65
N TYR A 159 -4.09 -3.30 -1.80
CA TYR A 159 -2.66 -3.39 -2.12
C TYR A 159 -2.31 -2.52 -3.32
N TRP A 160 -3.11 -2.58 -4.38
CA TRP A 160 -2.89 -1.84 -5.62
C TRP A 160 -3.86 -0.68 -5.73
N ARG A 161 -3.36 0.47 -6.18
CA ARG A 161 -4.17 1.62 -6.53
C ARG A 161 -3.77 2.14 -7.91
N LEU A 162 -4.77 2.54 -8.69
CA LEU A 162 -4.58 3.28 -9.92
C LEU A 162 -4.97 4.74 -9.66
N ASP A 163 -4.01 5.65 -9.71
CA ASP A 163 -4.30 7.09 -9.78
C ASP A 163 -4.38 7.49 -11.26
N VAL A 164 -5.58 7.85 -11.71
CA VAL A 164 -5.88 8.09 -13.11
C VAL A 164 -6.29 9.53 -13.29
N ARG A 165 -5.62 10.22 -14.21
CA ARG A 165 -5.85 11.62 -14.51
C ARG A 165 -6.17 11.78 -15.99
N ASP A 166 -7.12 12.66 -16.30
CA ASP A 166 -7.41 13.02 -17.68
C ASP A 166 -6.34 13.95 -18.27
N SER A 167 -6.48 14.29 -19.55
CA SER A 167 -5.61 15.25 -20.27
C SER A 167 -5.51 16.64 -19.61
N GLN A 168 -6.48 17.02 -18.76
CA GLN A 168 -6.48 18.28 -18.01
C GLN A 168 -5.85 18.13 -16.62
N GLY A 169 -5.38 16.94 -16.27
CA GLY A 169 -4.81 16.62 -14.95
C GLY A 169 -5.86 16.35 -13.86
N SER A 170 -7.14 16.31 -14.21
CA SER A 170 -8.24 16.05 -13.27
C SER A 170 -8.30 14.57 -12.92
N ALA A 171 -8.47 14.26 -11.64
CA ALA A 171 -8.57 12.88 -11.16
C ALA A 171 -9.89 12.22 -11.61
N VAL A 172 -9.78 10.99 -12.13
CA VAL A 172 -10.91 10.13 -12.47
C VAL A 172 -11.44 9.46 -11.19
N PRO A 173 -12.77 9.29 -11.04
CA PRO A 173 -13.33 8.58 -9.90
C PRO A 173 -12.77 7.15 -9.77
N VAL A 174 -12.29 6.82 -8.56
CA VAL A 174 -11.84 5.47 -8.19
C VAL A 174 -13.07 4.65 -7.76
N LEU A 175 -13.19 3.42 -8.26
CA LEU A 175 -14.26 2.51 -7.84
C LEU A 175 -14.02 2.08 -6.40
N MET A 176 -14.90 2.47 -5.47
CA MET A 176 -14.84 2.00 -4.08
C MET A 176 -15.17 0.50 -4.00
N ASN A 177 -14.52 -0.22 -3.08
CA ASN A 177 -14.70 -1.66 -2.91
C ASN A 177 -16.17 -2.08 -2.63
N SER A 178 -17.01 -1.18 -2.11
CA SER A 178 -18.42 -1.45 -1.84
C SER A 178 -19.23 -1.76 -3.10
N ASP A 179 -18.83 -1.23 -4.25
CA ASP A 179 -19.64 -1.26 -5.47
C ASP A 179 -19.40 -2.53 -6.32
N ARG A 180 -18.47 -3.40 -5.89
CA ARG A 180 -17.93 -4.50 -6.72
C ARG A 180 -18.58 -5.86 -6.51
N SER A 181 -19.34 -6.07 -5.43
CA SER A 181 -19.98 -7.34 -5.11
C SER A 181 -21.03 -7.82 -6.13
N ARG A 182 -21.17 -7.14 -7.28
CA ARG A 182 -22.15 -7.44 -8.33
C ARG A 182 -21.55 -7.86 -9.69
N ARG A 183 -20.22 -7.88 -9.88
CA ARG A 183 -19.61 -8.13 -11.21
C ARG A 183 -18.53 -9.23 -11.21
N ASP A 184 -18.81 -10.42 -10.69
CA ASP A 184 -17.84 -11.52 -10.77
C ASP A 184 -18.11 -12.45 -11.96
N GLY A 185 -17.28 -12.33 -13.00
CA GLY A 185 -16.97 -13.39 -13.95
C GLY A 185 -15.54 -13.87 -13.69
N GLU A 186 -15.33 -15.18 -13.59
CA GLU A 186 -14.02 -15.77 -13.29
C GLU A 186 -12.99 -15.47 -14.40
N ILE A 187 -11.87 -14.83 -14.07
CA ILE A 187 -10.73 -14.65 -14.99
C ILE A 187 -9.79 -15.86 -14.86
N PRO A 188 -9.60 -16.72 -15.86
CA PRO A 188 -8.61 -17.82 -15.82
C PRO A 188 -7.17 -17.28 -15.78
N VAL A 189 -6.31 -17.94 -15.01
CA VAL A 189 -4.86 -17.65 -14.95
C VAL A 189 -4.11 -18.83 -15.54
N GLU A 190 -3.32 -18.58 -16.59
CA GLU A 190 -2.34 -19.52 -17.11
C GLU A 190 -1.07 -19.45 -16.26
N ASN A 191 -0.68 -20.61 -15.70
CA ASN A 191 0.67 -20.92 -15.21
C ASN A 191 1.22 -20.08 -14.05
N GLU A 192 0.85 -20.40 -12.80
CA GLU A 192 1.65 -19.98 -11.64
C GLU A 192 1.72 -21.07 -10.56
N LYS A 193 2.93 -21.58 -10.31
CA LYS A 193 3.25 -22.67 -9.37
C LYS A 193 3.35 -22.22 -7.90
N THR A 194 2.86 -21.03 -7.54
CA THR A 194 2.99 -20.53 -6.16
C THR A 194 1.80 -21.01 -5.34
N PRO A 195 1.98 -21.98 -4.41
CA PRO A 195 0.86 -22.45 -3.59
C PRO A 195 0.31 -21.29 -2.74
N PRO A 196 -1.02 -21.19 -2.59
CA PRO A 196 -1.60 -20.26 -1.63
C PRO A 196 -1.10 -20.63 -0.22
N VAL A 197 -0.61 -19.64 0.53
CA VAL A 197 -0.35 -19.81 1.96
C VAL A 197 -1.71 -20.00 2.64
N GLN A 198 -1.96 -21.20 3.19
CA GLN A 198 -3.24 -21.53 3.83
C GLN A 198 -3.55 -20.54 4.96
N GLY A 199 -4.77 -20.00 4.99
CA GLY A 199 -5.30 -19.18 6.08
C GLY A 199 -5.20 -17.66 5.93
N LEU A 200 -4.48 -17.12 4.95
CA LEU A 200 -4.21 -15.67 4.89
C LEU A 200 -5.08 -14.85 3.91
N GLY A 201 -5.87 -15.48 3.02
CA GLY A 201 -6.73 -14.77 2.06
C GLY A 201 -5.99 -13.84 1.08
N ALA A 202 -4.66 -13.79 1.18
CA ALA A 202 -3.73 -13.03 0.37
C ALA A 202 -2.61 -13.97 -0.05
N ARG A 203 -2.17 -13.85 -1.30
CA ARG A 203 -0.96 -14.52 -1.76
C ARG A 203 0.22 -13.67 -1.29
N VAL A 204 1.28 -14.33 -0.87
CA VAL A 204 2.50 -13.65 -0.49
C VAL A 204 3.59 -14.08 -1.46
N ALA A 205 4.33 -13.12 -2.00
CA ALA A 205 5.39 -13.36 -2.97
C ALA A 205 6.70 -12.75 -2.48
N TRP A 206 7.75 -13.53 -2.60
CA TRP A 206 9.11 -13.10 -2.31
C TRP A 206 9.71 -12.37 -3.49
N CYS A 207 10.20 -11.16 -3.27
CA CYS A 207 10.94 -10.39 -4.25
C CYS A 207 12.39 -10.24 -3.78
N GLU A 208 13.23 -11.21 -4.15
CA GLU A 208 14.68 -11.14 -3.94
C GLU A 208 15.29 -10.02 -4.79
N TYR A 209 16.45 -9.51 -4.39
CA TYR A 209 17.15 -8.46 -5.13
C TYR A 209 17.38 -8.86 -6.60
N GLY A 210 16.95 -8.01 -7.52
CA GLY A 210 17.06 -8.26 -8.95
C GLY A 210 15.97 -9.19 -9.52
N ALA A 211 15.26 -9.95 -8.68
CA ALA A 211 14.09 -10.70 -9.11
C ALA A 211 12.96 -9.75 -9.53
N SER A 212 12.09 -10.25 -10.41
CA SER A 212 10.95 -9.49 -10.90
C SER A 212 9.70 -10.35 -10.86
N LEU A 213 8.60 -9.76 -10.40
CA LEU A 213 7.30 -10.41 -10.27
C LEU A 213 6.34 -9.77 -11.25
N ALA A 214 5.89 -10.54 -12.24
CA ALA A 214 4.89 -10.10 -13.19
C ALA A 214 3.49 -10.19 -12.57
N TYR A 215 2.67 -9.16 -12.77
CA TYR A 215 1.30 -9.15 -12.31
C TYR A 215 0.40 -8.43 -13.33
N ARG A 216 -0.86 -8.84 -13.41
CA ARG A 216 -1.82 -8.24 -14.34
C ARG A 216 -2.88 -7.47 -13.56
N LEU A 217 -3.00 -6.18 -13.82
CA LEU A 217 -3.95 -5.25 -13.21
C LEU A 217 -5.09 -4.91 -14.17
N PRO A 218 -6.23 -5.61 -14.13
CA PRO A 218 -7.40 -5.27 -14.92
C PRO A 218 -7.96 -3.90 -14.49
N MET A 219 -7.88 -2.87 -15.34
CA MET A 219 -8.20 -1.49 -14.95
C MET A 219 -9.68 -1.30 -14.60
N ASN A 220 -10.57 -2.06 -15.24
CA ASN A 220 -12.02 -2.05 -14.98
C ASN A 220 -12.39 -2.46 -13.55
N GLU A 221 -11.47 -3.10 -12.83
CA GLU A 221 -11.65 -3.32 -11.41
C GLU A 221 -11.44 -2.01 -10.66
N TYR A 222 -10.42 -1.20 -10.96
CA TYR A 222 -10.00 -0.08 -10.12
C TYR A 222 -10.71 1.25 -10.41
N ILE A 223 -11.09 1.50 -11.66
CA ILE A 223 -11.55 2.82 -12.12
C ILE A 223 -12.73 2.69 -13.09
N GLU A 224 -13.47 3.78 -13.23
CA GLU A 224 -14.50 3.93 -14.27
C GLU A 224 -14.23 5.17 -15.11
N ILE A 225 -14.05 4.98 -16.42
CA ILE A 225 -13.83 6.09 -17.36
C ILE A 225 -15.14 6.36 -18.11
N THR A 226 -15.71 7.55 -17.93
CA THR A 226 -17.05 7.90 -18.46
C THR A 226 -17.02 8.80 -19.70
N ARG A 227 -15.92 9.52 -19.97
CA ARG A 227 -15.77 10.42 -21.14
C ARG A 227 -14.55 10.10 -22.02
N PRO A 228 -14.65 10.11 -23.36
CA PRO A 228 -13.53 9.86 -24.25
C PRO A 228 -12.42 10.90 -24.07
N GLY A 229 -11.16 10.49 -24.22
CA GLY A 229 -10.01 11.37 -24.02
C GLY A 229 -8.70 10.62 -23.74
N GLU A 230 -7.63 11.39 -23.57
CA GLU A 230 -6.35 10.86 -23.13
C GLU A 230 -6.27 10.79 -21.61
N TYR A 231 -5.68 9.72 -21.11
CA TYR A 231 -5.56 9.44 -19.67
C TYR A 231 -4.12 9.08 -19.31
N THR A 232 -3.68 9.60 -18.18
CA THR A 232 -2.46 9.20 -17.49
C THR A 232 -2.83 8.27 -16.35
N VAL A 233 -2.30 7.05 -16.35
CA VAL A 233 -2.48 6.08 -15.27
C VAL A 233 -1.17 5.94 -14.50
N THR A 234 -1.25 6.08 -13.17
CA THR A 234 -0.16 5.82 -12.23
C THR A 234 -0.51 4.61 -11.39
N VAL A 235 0.35 3.60 -11.40
CA VAL A 235 0.19 2.39 -10.55
C VAL A 235 0.92 2.62 -9.24
N LEU A 236 0.23 2.41 -8.12
CA LEU A 236 0.74 2.53 -6.77
C LEU A 236 0.57 1.21 -6.02
N TYR A 237 1.56 0.85 -5.21
CA TYR A 237 1.49 -0.22 -4.23
C TYR A 237 1.45 0.36 -2.81
N HIS A 238 0.44 -0.04 -2.01
CA HIS A 238 0.14 0.48 -0.67
C HIS A 238 0.14 2.01 -0.54
N ASP A 239 -0.40 2.71 -1.55
CA ASP A 239 -0.46 4.19 -1.61
C ASP A 239 0.91 4.93 -1.51
N LYS A 240 2.03 4.19 -1.49
CA LYS A 240 3.34 4.73 -1.12
C LYS A 240 4.42 4.53 -2.17
N VAL A 241 4.40 3.38 -2.85
CA VAL A 241 5.40 3.06 -3.88
C VAL A 241 4.74 3.20 -5.25
N GLY A 242 5.01 4.32 -5.94
CA GLY A 242 4.80 4.52 -7.38
C GLY A 242 6.14 4.40 -8.10
N PHE A 243 6.27 4.23 -9.42
CA PHE A 243 5.69 5.05 -10.48
C PHE A 243 5.82 4.35 -11.83
N ILE A 244 4.87 4.59 -12.74
CA ILE A 244 5.05 4.85 -14.19
C ILE A 244 3.79 5.58 -14.65
N VAL A 245 3.95 6.59 -15.50
CA VAL A 245 2.86 7.27 -16.21
C VAL A 245 2.61 6.53 -17.51
N VAL A 246 1.48 5.85 -17.60
CA VAL A 246 1.01 5.26 -18.84
C VAL A 246 0.05 6.23 -19.50
N ARG A 247 0.35 6.65 -20.74
CA ARG A 247 -0.58 7.47 -21.54
C ARG A 247 -1.41 6.56 -22.43
N GLY A 248 -2.70 6.44 -22.10
CA GLY A 248 -3.68 5.75 -22.92
C GLY A 248 -4.53 6.76 -23.70
N VAL A 249 -4.93 6.40 -24.92
CA VAL A 249 -5.90 7.18 -25.70
C VAL A 249 -7.22 6.43 -25.70
N TRP A 250 -8.24 6.99 -25.03
CA TRP A 250 -9.60 6.54 -25.24
C TRP A 250 -10.20 7.29 -26.44
N LYS A 251 -10.39 6.57 -27.54
CA LYS A 251 -11.17 7.04 -28.68
C LYS A 251 -12.65 6.72 -28.44
N SER A 252 -13.54 7.69 -28.63
CA SER A 252 -14.97 7.41 -28.73
C SER A 252 -15.21 6.47 -29.92
N GLY A 253 -15.40 5.19 -29.65
CA GLY A 253 -15.90 4.25 -30.66
C GLY A 253 -17.34 4.62 -31.00
N GLN A 254 -17.59 4.79 -32.30
CA GLN A 254 -18.92 4.80 -32.92
C GLN A 254 -19.70 3.52 -32.61
#